data_AF-A0A3M0SFX7-F1
#
_entry.id   AF-A0A3M0SFX7-F1
#
_cell.length_a   1.000
_cell.length_b   1.000
_cell.length_c   1.000
_cell.angle_alpha   90.00
_cell.angle_beta   90.00
_cell.angle_gamma   90.00
#
_symmetry.space_group_name_H-M   'P 1'
#
loop_
_entity.id
_entity.type
_entity.pdbx_description
1 polymer ?
#
loop_
_entity_poly.entity_id
_entity_poly.type
_entity_poly.pdbx_seq_one_letter_code
_entity_poly.pdbx_strand_id
1 'polypeptide(L)'
;MFKFMFSEIQSKKVLWVTPGGGVKKDENFEQALNRELFEETGLALNLIGPWIWTKKGIFNGRKVDFISYEKYYLIKMDNLDISFENMTLNEARTLKGYKW
;
A
#
# COMPACT_ATOMS: atom_id res chain seq x y z
N MET A 1 6.78 -6.38 3.48
CA MET A 1 5.36 -6.53 3.91
C MET A 1 5.11 -5.76 5.21
N PHE A 2 3.98 -5.06 5.28
CA PHE A 2 3.51 -4.31 6.44
C PHE A 2 2.37 -5.02 7.16
N LYS A 3 2.30 -4.86 8.48
CA LYS A 3 1.21 -5.34 9.32
C LYS A 3 0.34 -4.14 9.70
N PHE A 4 -0.78 -3.95 9.03
CA PHE A 4 -1.69 -2.84 9.28
C PHE A 4 -2.96 -3.28 10.01
N MET A 5 -3.45 -2.41 10.88
CA MET A 5 -4.80 -2.51 11.44
C MET A 5 -5.79 -1.73 10.57
N PHE A 6 -6.65 -2.45 9.85
CA PHE A 6 -7.70 -1.86 9.01
C PHE A 6 -8.93 -1.56 9.84
N SER A 7 -9.03 -0.31 10.29
CA SER A 7 -10.19 0.18 11.04
C SER A 7 -11.39 0.44 10.13
N GLU A 8 -11.25 0.52 8.82
CA GLU A 8 -12.38 0.83 7.93
C GLU A 8 -13.22 -0.40 7.54
N ILE A 9 -12.71 -1.60 7.81
CA ILE A 9 -13.41 -2.87 7.56
C ILE A 9 -14.21 -3.25 8.82
N GLN A 10 -15.46 -3.69 8.64
CA GLN A 10 -16.42 -3.94 9.74
C GLN A 10 -15.81 -4.77 10.88
N SER A 11 -15.07 -5.82 10.57
CA SER A 11 -14.52 -6.74 11.56
C SER A 11 -13.19 -6.31 12.21
N LYS A 12 -12.68 -5.07 11.99
CA LYS A 12 -11.34 -4.62 12.46
C LYS A 12 -10.26 -5.68 12.28
N LYS A 13 -9.70 -5.80 11.07
CA LYS A 13 -8.69 -6.83 10.80
C LYS A 13 -7.27 -6.29 10.89
N VAL A 14 -6.38 -7.07 11.48
CA VAL A 14 -4.93 -6.87 11.37
C VAL A 14 -4.44 -7.79 10.25
N LEU A 15 -3.91 -7.22 9.18
CA LEU A 15 -3.51 -7.96 7.98
C LEU A 15 -2.06 -7.65 7.62
N TRP A 16 -1.41 -8.64 7.02
CA TRP A 16 -0.15 -8.44 6.33
C TRP A 16 -0.43 -8.06 4.88
N VAL A 17 0.14 -6.94 4.43
CA VAL A 17 -0.03 -6.38 3.09
C VAL A 17 1.32 -5.97 2.50
N THR A 18 1.38 -5.79 1.19
CA THR A 18 2.51 -5.12 0.52
C THR A 18 2.41 -3.60 0.73
N PRO A 19 3.52 -2.85 0.61
CA PRO A 19 3.43 -1.40 0.45
C PRO A 19 2.52 -1.03 -0.73
N GLY A 20 1.83 0.09 -0.63
CA GLY A 20 0.90 0.60 -1.62
C GLY A 20 -0.40 1.11 -1.02
N GLY A 21 -1.17 1.81 -1.85
CA GLY A 21 -2.43 2.41 -1.44
C GLY A 21 -3.32 2.80 -2.61
N GLY A 22 -4.30 3.64 -2.33
CA GLY A 22 -5.33 4.03 -3.28
C GLY A 22 -4.78 4.95 -4.37
N VAL A 23 -5.21 4.72 -5.61
CA VAL A 23 -4.95 5.65 -6.72
C VAL A 23 -5.76 6.93 -6.47
N LYS A 24 -5.09 8.08 -6.38
CA LYS A 24 -5.77 9.38 -6.21
C LYS A 24 -6.34 9.85 -7.55
N LYS A 25 -7.21 10.86 -7.47
CA LYS A 25 -7.71 11.55 -8.67
C LYS A 25 -6.50 12.08 -9.46
N ASP A 26 -6.51 11.85 -10.78
CA ASP A 26 -5.47 12.28 -11.72
C ASP A 26 -4.15 11.49 -11.64
N GLU A 27 -4.10 10.40 -10.88
CA GLU A 27 -2.99 9.43 -10.90
C GLU A 27 -3.32 8.22 -11.78
N ASN A 28 -2.31 7.69 -12.46
CA ASN A 28 -2.31 6.32 -12.94
C ASN A 28 -1.73 5.37 -11.86
N PHE A 29 -1.85 4.06 -12.08
CA PHE A 29 -1.39 3.04 -11.11
C PHE A 29 0.11 3.13 -10.78
N GLU A 30 0.93 3.51 -11.75
CA GLU A 30 2.39 3.61 -11.59
C GLU A 30 2.78 4.85 -10.79
N GLN A 31 2.10 5.98 -11.02
CA GLN A 31 2.26 7.20 -10.22
C GLN A 31 1.84 6.97 -8.77
N ALA A 32 0.70 6.32 -8.56
CA ALA A 32 0.23 5.94 -7.22
C ALA A 32 1.24 5.00 -6.53
N LEU A 33 1.75 3.98 -7.24
CA LEU A 33 2.76 3.06 -6.70
C LEU A 33 4.03 3.81 -6.23
N ASN A 34 4.56 4.74 -7.04
CA ASN A 34 5.78 5.47 -6.69
C ASN A 34 5.55 6.40 -5.48
N ARG A 35 4.40 7.09 -5.46
CA ARG A 35 4.01 7.94 -4.32
C ARG A 35 3.88 7.13 -3.03
N GLU A 36 3.08 6.07 -3.05
CA GLU A 36 2.81 5.25 -1.87
C GLU A 36 4.09 4.57 -1.37
N LEU A 37 4.93 4.09 -2.28
CA LEU A 37 6.23 3.54 -1.89
C LEU A 37 7.08 4.59 -1.18
N PHE A 38 7.15 5.82 -1.70
CA PHE A 38 7.87 6.91 -1.06
C PHE A 38 7.26 7.32 0.30
N GLU A 39 5.94 7.44 0.38
CA GLU A 39 5.21 7.76 1.62
C GLU A 39 5.46 6.69 2.69
N GLU A 40 5.40 5.40 2.34
CA GLU A 40 5.48 4.32 3.33
C GLU A 40 6.89 3.77 3.59
N THR A 41 7.85 4.00 2.70
CA THR A 41 9.22 3.45 2.83
C THR A 41 10.34 4.46 2.59
N GLY A 42 10.03 5.68 2.14
CA GLY A 42 11.04 6.65 1.71
C GLY A 42 11.72 6.30 0.38
N LEU A 43 11.37 5.18 -0.25
CA LEU A 43 11.97 4.73 -1.50
C LEU A 43 11.27 5.37 -2.70
N ALA A 44 12.06 5.94 -3.61
CA ALA A 44 11.60 6.44 -4.90
C ALA A 44 12.16 5.56 -6.03
N LEU A 45 11.31 5.18 -6.99
CA LEU A 45 11.72 4.35 -8.11
C LEU A 45 12.01 5.20 -9.35
N ASN A 46 13.15 4.93 -9.98
CA ASN A 46 13.45 5.45 -11.32
C ASN A 46 12.74 4.64 -12.42
N LEU A 47 12.56 3.33 -12.19
CA LEU A 47 11.86 2.43 -13.10
C LEU A 47 10.96 1.49 -12.30
N ILE A 48 9.69 1.39 -12.71
CA ILE A 48 8.75 0.45 -12.15
C ILE A 48 8.90 -0.88 -12.89
N GLY A 49 9.07 -1.96 -12.15
CA GLY A 49 9.16 -3.29 -12.75
C GLY A 49 7.82 -3.80 -13.29
N PRO A 50 7.75 -5.04 -13.80
CA PRO A 50 6.56 -5.51 -14.48
C PRO A 50 5.35 -5.61 -13.54
N TRP A 51 4.17 -5.28 -14.04
CA TRP A 51 2.89 -5.69 -13.46
C TRP A 51 2.77 -7.21 -13.56
N ILE A 52 2.72 -7.89 -12.42
CA ILE A 52 2.74 -9.37 -12.37
C ILE A 52 1.40 -9.97 -11.95
N TRP A 53 0.51 -9.21 -11.32
CA TRP A 53 -0.75 -9.73 -10.84
C TRP A 53 -1.81 -8.66 -10.61
N THR A 54 -3.08 -9.03 -10.75
CA THR A 54 -4.22 -8.19 -10.37
C THR A 54 -5.19 -8.94 -9.50
N LYS A 55 -5.74 -8.20 -8.54
CA LYS A 55 -6.76 -8.70 -7.63
C LYS A 55 -7.96 -7.76 -7.65
N LYS A 56 -9.15 -8.35 -7.75
CA LYS A 56 -10.42 -7.68 -7.52
C LYS A 56 -11.00 -8.20 -6.22
N GLY A 57 -11.24 -7.31 -5.25
CA GLY A 57 -11.81 -7.67 -3.95
C GLY A 57 -13.04 -6.84 -3.65
N ILE A 58 -14.07 -7.47 -3.08
CA ILE A 58 -15.23 -6.76 -2.52
C ILE A 58 -15.02 -6.71 -1.01
N PHE A 59 -15.09 -5.51 -0.45
CA PHE A 59 -14.86 -5.27 0.97
C PHE A 59 -16.10 -4.67 1.61
N ASN A 60 -16.52 -5.27 2.72
CA ASN A 60 -17.58 -4.70 3.55
C ASN A 60 -16.99 -3.60 4.43
N GLY A 61 -17.10 -2.37 3.94
CA GLY A 61 -16.66 -1.19 4.66
C GLY A 61 -17.60 -0.85 5.82
N ARG A 62 -17.11 -0.08 6.78
CA ARG A 62 -17.93 0.38 7.91
C ARG A 62 -18.99 1.39 7.51
N LYS A 63 -18.68 2.26 6.55
CA LYS A 63 -19.59 3.29 6.06
C LYS A 63 -20.30 2.85 4.79
N VAL A 64 -19.54 2.30 3.85
CA VAL A 64 -20.03 1.85 2.55
C VAL A 64 -19.18 0.67 2.08
N ASP A 65 -19.82 -0.31 1.45
CA ASP A 65 -19.13 -1.39 0.77
C ASP A 65 -18.40 -0.84 -0.45
N PHE A 66 -17.22 -1.39 -0.74
CA PHE A 66 -16.42 -0.93 -1.87
C PHE A 66 -15.75 -2.09 -2.60
N ILE A 67 -15.41 -1.84 -3.87
CA ILE A 67 -14.65 -2.76 -4.71
C ILE A 67 -13.24 -2.21 -4.83
N SER A 68 -12.25 -3.03 -4.50
CA SER A 68 -10.84 -2.76 -4.71
C SER A 68 -10.37 -3.41 -6.01
N TYR A 69 -9.68 -2.63 -6.84
CA TYR A 69 -8.96 -3.11 -8.03
C TYR A 69 -7.47 -2.86 -7.82
N GLU A 70 -6.73 -3.92 -7.55
CA GLU A 70 -5.32 -3.86 -7.15
C GLU A 70 -4.43 -4.36 -8.29
N LYS A 71 -3.33 -3.64 -8.55
CA LYS A 71 -2.22 -4.09 -9.42
C LYS A 71 -0.97 -4.28 -8.58
N TYR A 72 -0.32 -5.43 -8.74
CA TYR A 72 0.91 -5.77 -8.04
C TYR A 72 2.08 -5.74 -9.01
N TYR A 73 3.12 -5.02 -8.63
CA TYR A 73 4.32 -4.81 -9.43
C TYR A 73 5.51 -5.48 -8.76
N LEU A 74 6.38 -6.13 -9.55
CA LEU A 74 7.61 -6.71 -9.05
C LEU A 74 8.72 -5.65 -9.07
N ILE A 75 9.15 -5.21 -7.90
CA ILE A 75 10.25 -4.26 -7.74
C ILE A 75 11.47 -5.02 -7.19
N LYS A 76 12.62 -4.90 -7.87
CA LYS A 76 13.90 -5.44 -7.41
C LYS A 76 14.76 -4.30 -6.90
N MET A 77 15.33 -4.46 -5.71
CA MET A 77 16.22 -3.48 -5.10
C MET A 77 17.39 -4.21 -4.44
N ASP A 78 18.60 -3.68 -4.63
CA ASP A 78 19.82 -4.30 -4.11
C ASP A 78 20.08 -3.95 -2.64
N ASN A 79 19.62 -2.76 -2.22
CA ASN A 79 19.71 -2.28 -0.85
C ASN A 79 18.34 -1.79 -0.39
N LEU A 80 18.01 -2.08 0.86
CA LEU A 80 16.72 -1.78 1.45
C LEU A 80 16.91 -0.97 2.73
N ASP A 81 17.10 0.34 2.55
CA ASP A 81 17.07 1.30 3.65
C ASP A 81 15.71 2.00 3.60
N ILE A 82 14.87 1.72 4.61
CA ILE A 82 13.49 2.20 4.64
C ILE A 82 13.30 3.21 5.76
N SER A 83 12.52 4.24 5.46
CA SER A 83 12.06 5.24 6.42
C SER A 83 10.54 5.26 6.46
N PHE A 84 9.98 5.50 7.64
CA PHE A 84 8.53 5.68 7.85
C PHE A 84 8.16 7.15 8.10
N GLU A 85 9.10 8.08 7.91
CA GLU A 85 8.90 9.50 8.22
C GLU A 85 7.86 10.19 7.32
N ASN A 86 7.67 9.67 6.10
CA ASN A 86 6.73 10.22 5.13
C ASN A 86 5.32 9.63 5.25
N MET A 87 5.09 8.70 6.18
CA MET A 87 3.77 8.07 6.34
C MET A 87 2.73 9.12 6.70
N THR A 88 1.52 8.95 6.17
CA THR A 88 0.39 9.75 6.66
C THR A 88 0.14 9.47 8.14
N LEU A 89 -0.47 10.42 8.85
CA LEU A 89 -0.83 10.25 10.26
C LEU A 89 -1.70 9.00 10.50
N ASN A 90 -2.48 8.59 9.51
CA ASN A 90 -3.33 7.40 9.63
C ASN A 90 -2.54 6.10 9.49
N GLU A 91 -1.63 6.00 8.51
CA GLU A 91 -0.72 4.85 8.37
C GLU A 91 0.14 4.69 9.61
N ALA A 92 0.81 5.76 10.05
CA ALA A 92 1.69 5.70 11.22
C ALA A 92 0.97 5.19 12.48
N ARG A 93 -0.30 5.57 12.69
CA ARG A 93 -1.13 5.10 13.81
C ARG A 93 -1.58 3.64 13.69
N THR A 94 -1.75 3.16 12.45
CA THR A 94 -2.31 1.84 12.16
C THR A 94 -1.25 0.78 11.89
N LEU A 95 0.00 1.16 11.59
CA LEU A 95 1.13 0.26 11.45
C LEU A 95 1.41 -0.46 12.77
N LYS A 96 1.53 -1.79 12.72
CA LYS A 96 1.81 -2.68 13.86
C LYS A 96 3.11 -3.46 13.72
N GLY A 97 3.82 -3.27 12.61
CA GLY A 97 5.11 -3.90 12.33
C GLY A 97 5.33 -4.09 10.84
N TYR A 98 6.54 -4.50 10.47
CA TYR A 98 6.94 -4.81 9.11
C TYR A 98 7.92 -5.99 9.10
N LYS A 99 8.03 -6.66 7.95
CA LYS A 99 9.01 -7.72 7.66
C LYS A 99 9.27 -7.77 6.16
N TRP A 100 10.43 -8.22 5.74
CA TRP A 100 10.78 -8.39 4.32
C TRP A 100 10.92 -9.86 3.97
#